data_AF-H1FTK3-F1
#
_entry.id   AF-H1FTK3-F1
#
_cell.length_a   1.000
_cell.length_b   1.000
_cell.length_c   1.000
_cell.angle_alpha   90.00
_cell.angle_beta   90.00
_cell.angle_gamma   90.00
#
_symmetry.space_group_name_H-M   'P 1'
#
loop_
_entity.id
_entity.type
_entity.pdbx_description
1 polymer ?
#
loop_
_entity_poly.entity_id
_entity_poly.type
_entity_poly.pdbx_seq_one_letter_code
_entity_poly.pdbx_strand_id
1 'polypeptide(L)' 'MKDLKLVYRAIFKGAAEVELDRLEEKWGSKYPIVIKSWRNKWENLSVYFKYPEDIRRVIYTTVYGAYIFH' A
#
# COMPACT_ATOMS: atom_id res chain seq x y z
N MET A 1 -10.27 -5.16 5.65
CA MET A 1 -9.71 -4.73 4.35
C MET A 1 -8.67 -5.74 3.85
N LYS A 2 -9.10 -6.80 3.15
CA LYS A 2 -8.17 -7.76 2.50
C LYS A 2 -7.53 -7.15 1.24
N ASP A 3 -8.30 -6.34 0.52
CA ASP A 3 -7.89 -5.74 -0.74
C ASP A 3 -6.71 -4.75 -0.57
N LEU A 4 -6.66 -4.01 0.53
CA LEU A 4 -5.53 -3.13 0.86
C LEU A 4 -4.21 -3.89 1.06
N LYS A 5 -4.29 -5.14 1.52
CA LYS A 5 -3.10 -6.00 1.67
C LYS A 5 -2.54 -6.42 0.31
N LEU A 6 -3.34 -6.44 -0.76
CA LEU A 6 -2.87 -6.77 -2.11
C LEU A 6 -1.91 -5.70 -2.63
N VAL A 7 -2.22 -4.42 -2.36
CA VAL A 7 -1.34 -3.30 -2.70
C VAL A 7 0.04 -3.46 -2.05
N TYR A 8 0.11 -3.76 -0.75
CA TYR A 8 1.40 -3.95 -0.05
C TYR A 8 2.10 -5.28 -0.35
N ARG A 9 1.36 -6.30 -0.81
CA ARG A 9 1.91 -7.60 -1.23
C ARG A 9 2.39 -7.61 -2.67
N ALA A 10 2.15 -6.54 -3.43
CA ALA A 10 2.61 -6.45 -4.80
C ALA A 10 4.13 -6.62 -4.90
N ILE A 11 4.57 -7.22 -6.01
CA ILE A 11 5.99 -7.59 -6.19
C ILE A 11 6.85 -6.34 -6.40
N PHE A 12 6.32 -5.31 -7.07
CA PHE A 12 7.00 -4.04 -7.37
C PHE A 12 5.99 -2.88 -7.49
N LYS A 13 6.49 -1.62 -7.51
CA LYS A 13 5.65 -0.38 -7.52
C LYS A 13 4.53 -0.42 -8.56
N GLY A 14 4.84 -0.77 -9.81
CA GLY A 14 3.85 -0.82 -10.89
C GLY A 14 2.74 -1.85 -10.66
N ALA A 15 3.06 -3.02 -10.10
CA ALA A 15 2.03 -3.99 -9.72
C ALA A 15 1.15 -3.46 -8.57
N ALA A 16 1.73 -2.68 -7.66
CA ALA A 16 0.99 -2.06 -6.57
C ALA A 16 0.06 -0.95 -7.05
N GLU A 17 0.46 -0.20 -8.08
CA GLU A 17 -0.38 0.82 -8.74
C GLU A 17 -1.62 0.19 -9.36
N VAL A 18 -1.46 -0.93 -10.09
CA VAL A 18 -2.59 -1.66 -10.66
C VAL A 18 -3.56 -2.15 -9.57
N GLU A 19 -3.05 -2.64 -8.45
CA GLU A 19 -3.90 -3.06 -7.32
C GLU A 19 -4.56 -1.86 -6.62
N LEU A 20 -3.91 -0.69 -6.59
CA LEU A 20 -4.50 0.54 -6.07
C LEU A 20 -5.62 1.06 -6.99
N ASP A 21 -5.45 0.98 -8.31
CA ASP A 21 -6.49 1.31 -9.28
C ASP A 21 -7.72 0.40 -9.10
N ARG A 22 -7.51 -0.91 -8.96
CA ARG A 22 -8.59 -1.88 -8.68
C ARG A 22 -9.28 -1.61 -7.34
N LEU A 23 -8.51 -1.20 -6.34
CA LEU A 23 -9.04 -0.80 -5.03
C LEU A 23 -9.93 0.44 -5.19
N GLU A 24 -9.52 1.42 -5.98
CA GLU A 24 -10.28 2.64 -6.28
C GLU A 24 -11.57 2.33 -7.05
N GLU A 25 -11.55 1.46 -8.05
CA GLU A 25 -12.77 1.05 -8.76
C GLU A 25 -13.80 0.41 -7.82
N LYS A 26 -13.34 -0.44 -6.90
CA LYS A 26 -14.20 -1.20 -6.00
C LYS A 26 -14.67 -0.39 -4.78
N TRP A 27 -13.79 0.44 -4.21
CA TRP A 27 -14.02 1.13 -2.94
C TRP A 27 -14.05 2.64 -3.05
N GLY A 28 -13.66 3.24 -4.18
CA GLY A 28 -13.61 4.69 -4.37
C GLY A 28 -14.97 5.36 -4.24
N SER A 29 -16.06 4.68 -4.61
CA SER A 29 -17.43 5.18 -4.40
C SER A 29 -17.83 5.20 -2.92
N LYS A 30 -17.37 4.22 -2.13
CA LYS A 30 -17.73 4.07 -0.72
C LYS A 30 -16.80 4.81 0.23
N TYR A 31 -15.52 4.92 -0.13
CA TYR A 31 -14.45 5.54 0.67
C TYR A 31 -13.56 6.48 -0.16
N PRO A 32 -14.13 7.49 -0.83
CA PRO A 32 -13.38 8.39 -1.72
C PRO A 32 -12.25 9.12 -1.00
N ILE A 33 -12.45 9.50 0.27
CA ILE A 33 -11.45 10.19 1.08
C ILE A 33 -10.23 9.31 1.36
N VAL A 34 -10.44 8.02 1.61
CA VAL A 34 -9.35 7.06 1.89
C VAL A 34 -8.50 6.86 0.65
N ILE A 35 -9.13 6.62 -0.50
CA ILE A 35 -8.44 6.46 -1.78
C ILE A 35 -7.66 7.73 -2.14
N LYS A 36 -8.29 8.90 -2.02
CA LYS A 36 -7.62 10.19 -2.28
C LYS A 36 -6.41 10.41 -1.37
N SER A 37 -6.53 10.10 -0.08
CA SER A 37 -5.39 10.18 0.84
C SER A 37 -4.26 9.22 0.45
N TRP A 38 -4.60 8.04 -0.06
CA TRP A 38 -3.62 7.06 -0.52
C TRP A 38 -2.89 7.51 -1.78
N ARG A 39 -3.63 8.03 -2.78
CA ARG A 39 -3.06 8.63 -3.99
C ARG A 39 -2.14 9.80 -3.66
N ASN A 40 -2.57 10.70 -2.78
CA ASN A 40 -1.75 11.84 -2.36
C ASN A 40 -0.46 11.42 -1.65
N LYS A 41 -0.49 10.33 -0.88
CA LYS A 41 0.68 9.79 -0.17
C LYS A 41 1.43 8.74 -0.98
N TRP A 42 1.00 8.45 -2.22
CA TRP A 42 1.50 7.31 -2.98
C TRP A 42 2.99 7.39 -3.24
N GLU A 43 3.52 8.58 -3.53
CA GLU A 43 4.95 8.76 -3.74
C GLU A 43 5.77 8.34 -2.52
N ASN A 44 5.34 8.71 -1.31
CA ASN A 44 5.98 8.30 -0.06
C ASN A 44 5.78 6.81 0.23
N LEU A 45 4.57 6.29 0.03
CA LEU A 45 4.26 4.87 0.24
C LEU A 45 5.02 3.97 -0.75
N SER A 46 5.23 4.44 -1.98
CA SER A 46 5.88 3.68 -3.03
C SER A 46 7.38 3.49 -2.79
N VAL A 47 8.00 4.29 -1.91
CA VAL A 47 9.38 4.10 -1.42
C VAL A 47 9.54 2.73 -0.76
N TYR A 48 8.48 2.18 -0.18
CA TYR A 48 8.45 0.81 0.33
C TYR A 48 8.94 -0.22 -0.69
N PHE A 49 8.60 -0.05 -1.98
CA PHE A 49 9.02 -0.96 -3.06
C PHE A 49 10.48 -0.82 -3.47
N LYS A 50 11.20 0.20 -2.99
CA LYS A 50 12.65 0.33 -3.18
C LYS A 50 13.43 -0.63 -2.28
N TYR A 51 12.81 -1.10 -1.19
CA TYR A 51 13.44 -2.09 -0.32
C TYR A 51 13.31 -3.51 -0.91
N PRO A 52 14.35 -4.35 -0.75
CA PRO A 52 14.27 -5.75 -1.16
C PRO A 52 13.17 -6.49 -0.40
N GLU A 53 12.68 -7.59 -0.99
CA GLU A 53 11.51 -8.33 -0.48
C GLU A 53 11.68 -8.76 0.98
N ASP A 54 12.88 -9.15 1.39
CA ASP A 54 13.16 -9.56 2.76
C ASP A 54 12.95 -8.42 3.76
N ILE A 55 13.38 -7.20 3.42
CA ILE A 55 13.17 -6.01 4.25
C ILE A 55 11.70 -5.60 4.26
N ARG A 56 11.05 -5.67 3.10
CA ARG A 56 9.60 -5.45 2.98
C ARG A 56 8.81 -6.41 3.89
N ARG A 57 9.17 -7.70 3.87
CA ARG A 57 8.58 -8.74 4.72
C ARG A 57 8.72 -8.42 6.20
N VAL A 58 9.86 -7.93 6.63
CA VAL A 58 10.05 -7.51 8.03
C VAL A 58 9.13 -6.33 8.36
N ILE A 59 9.02 -5.32 7.51
CA ILE A 59 8.23 -4.10 7.77
C ILE A 59 6.73 -4.39 8.00
N TYR A 60 6.11 -5.29 7.22
CA TYR A 60 4.68 -5.60 7.40
C TYR A 60 4.37 -6.76 8.36
N THR A 61 5.39 -7.53 8.77
CA THR A 61 5.21 -8.65 9.72
C THR A 61 5.67 -8.34 11.14
N THR A 62 6.51 -7.32 11.34
CA THR A 62 7.00 -6.97 12.68
C THR A 62 6.13 -5.92 13.35
N VAL A 63 5.99 -6.07 14.68
CA VAL A 63 5.39 -5.08 15.60
C VAL A 63 6.03 -3.69 15.48
N TYR A 64 7.24 -3.58 14.92
CA TYR A 64 7.91 -2.32 14.59
C TYR A 64 7.27 -1.56 13.42
N GLY A 65 6.55 -2.23 12.51
CA GLY A 65 5.77 -1.56 11.47
C GLY A 65 4.71 -0.63 12.07
N ALA A 66 4.14 -0.97 13.23
CA ALA A 66 3.18 -0.12 13.92
C ALA A 66 3.78 1.21 14.42
N TYR A 67 5.10 1.29 14.62
CA TYR A 67 5.81 2.51 15.05
C TYR A 67 6.20 3.43 13.88
N ILE A 68 6.32 2.90 12.66
CA ILE A 68 6.65 3.71 11.46
C ILE A 68 5.39 4.35 10.86
N PHE A 69 4.20 3.82 11.19
CA PHE A 69 2.92 4.30 10.69
C PHE A 69 2.05 5.00 11.75
N HIS A 70 2.62 5.38 12.90
CA HIS A 70 1.98 6.29 13.87
C HIS A 70 2.51 7.72 13.68
#